data_AF-A0A9E2QEV5-F1
#
_entry.id   AF-A0A9E2QEV5-F1
#
_cell.length_a   1.000
_cell.length_b   1.000
_cell.length_c   1.000
_cell.angle_alpha   90.00
_cell.angle_beta   90.00
_cell.angle_gamma   90.00
#
_symmetry.space_group_name_H-M   'P 1'
#
loop_
_entity.id
_entity.type
_entity.pdbx_description
1 polymer ?
#
loop_
_entity_poly.entity_id
_entity_poly.type
_entity_poly.pdbx_seq_one_letter_code
_entity_poly.pdbx_strand_id
1 'polypeptide(L)'
;MSFKENFLKKIKIDRMSKVVINSIGLPDSGRKIDKETMRELLEMSPYKFRQERDLELYIKEAEEGIEKILVLDNDLSIYKTTAEDVGMRKSPTIKEMLSIRNVIKILNDKDVVVSKKEESLKTIQNELIEMIDLSFNKSDIEEIEKDGLDTLEKWDTDGVIECLSLFAELLDYKSPPKAMKIVNHIVIGSLTKKESGEIMFGPVVIYSTTNNYIKLIDQHIGSLDKEKIELMHNIAVGKEEAPFEGPLVFQYLKEEVLKRNF
;
A
#
# COMPACT_ATOMS: atom_id res chain seq x y z
N MET A 1 2.41 14.83 14.28
CA MET A 1 1.42 13.81 13.92
C MET A 1 1.49 12.73 14.99
N SER A 2 0.35 12.17 15.39
CA SER A 2 0.34 11.01 16.29
C SER A 2 0.88 9.77 15.57
N PHE A 3 1.22 8.71 16.33
CA PHE A 3 1.60 7.42 15.75
C PHE A 3 0.53 6.92 14.78
N LYS A 4 -0.74 6.97 15.21
CA LYS A 4 -1.89 6.57 14.39
C LYS A 4 -1.93 7.30 13.05
N GLU A 5 -1.82 8.63 13.03
CA GLU A 5 -1.81 9.44 11.80
C GLU A 5 -0.65 9.03 10.87
N ASN A 6 0.55 8.86 11.41
CA ASN A 6 1.73 8.44 10.66
C ASN A 6 1.54 7.05 10.04
N PHE A 7 0.99 6.11 10.81
CA PHE A 7 0.79 4.74 10.37
C PHE A 7 -0.31 4.64 9.29
N LEU A 8 -1.40 5.40 9.44
CA LEU A 8 -2.43 5.53 8.40
C LEU A 8 -1.85 6.11 7.11
N LYS A 9 -0.97 7.12 7.22
CA LYS A 9 -0.27 7.69 6.06
C LYS A 9 0.58 6.63 5.36
N LYS A 10 1.32 5.80 6.10
CA LYS A 10 2.09 4.66 5.56
C LYS A 10 1.19 3.66 4.83
N ILE A 11 0.09 3.23 5.46
CA ILE A 11 -0.89 2.31 4.84
C ILE A 11 -1.45 2.91 3.55
N LYS A 12 -1.76 4.20 3.54
CA LYS A 12 -2.23 4.92 2.34
C LYS A 12 -1.18 4.87 1.21
N ILE A 13 0.08 5.19 1.52
CA ILE A 13 1.20 5.15 0.55
C ILE A 13 1.34 3.74 -0.06
N ASP A 14 1.28 2.69 0.76
CA ASP A 14 1.40 1.31 0.27
C ASP A 14 0.23 0.90 -0.61
N ARG A 15 -1.01 1.26 -0.23
CA ARG A 15 -2.21 0.97 -1.01
C ARG A 15 -2.13 1.65 -2.38
N MET A 16 -1.79 2.93 -2.41
CA MET A 16 -1.63 3.70 -3.65
C MET A 16 -0.51 3.14 -4.52
N SER A 17 0.64 2.81 -3.93
CA SER A 17 1.75 2.16 -4.65
C SER A 17 1.31 0.83 -5.26
N LYS A 18 0.51 0.05 -4.54
CA LYS A 18 -0.06 -1.21 -5.05
C LYS A 18 -1.08 -1.01 -6.17
N VAL A 19 -1.82 0.10 -6.19
CA VAL A 19 -2.69 0.45 -7.33
C VAL A 19 -1.83 0.79 -8.56
N VAL A 20 -0.84 1.66 -8.39
CA VAL A 20 0.06 2.06 -9.49
C VAL A 20 0.81 0.85 -10.05
N ILE A 21 1.43 0.03 -9.22
CA ILE A 21 2.20 -1.14 -9.69
C ILE A 21 1.35 -2.14 -10.49
N ASN A 22 0.10 -2.38 -10.07
CA ASN A 22 -0.83 -3.29 -10.75
C ASN A 22 -1.37 -2.70 -12.07
N SER A 23 -1.22 -1.39 -12.27
CA SER A 23 -1.54 -0.71 -13.52
C SER A 23 -0.38 -0.72 -14.53
N ILE A 24 0.86 -0.98 -14.08
CA ILE A 24 2.02 -1.10 -14.96
C ILE A 24 1.82 -2.31 -15.87
N GLY A 25 1.64 -2.04 -17.16
CA GLY A 25 1.50 -3.08 -18.17
C GLY A 25 2.78 -3.88 -18.38
N LEU A 26 2.62 -5.16 -18.77
CA LEU A 26 3.69 -5.89 -19.44
C LEU A 26 4.13 -5.12 -20.69
N PRO A 27 5.39 -5.28 -21.15
CA PRO A 27 5.81 -4.78 -22.46
C PRO A 27 4.77 -5.12 -23.54
N ASP A 28 4.45 -4.16 -24.40
CA ASP A 28 3.48 -4.28 -25.50
C ASP A 28 2.01 -4.55 -25.13
N SER A 29 1.67 -4.55 -23.84
CA SER A 29 0.27 -4.76 -23.41
C SER A 29 -0.67 -3.59 -23.74
N GLY A 30 -0.15 -2.44 -24.16
CA GLY A 30 -0.91 -1.21 -24.40
C GLY A 30 -1.55 -0.61 -23.14
N ARG A 31 -1.36 -1.23 -21.97
CA ARG A 31 -1.95 -0.80 -20.71
C ARG A 31 -1.26 0.47 -20.22
N LYS A 32 -2.06 1.49 -19.95
CA LYS A 32 -1.60 2.76 -19.39
C LYS A 32 -1.47 2.65 -17.88
N ILE A 33 -0.43 3.29 -17.35
CA ILE A 33 -0.25 3.41 -15.92
C ILE A 33 -1.32 4.35 -15.31
N ASP A 34 -1.70 4.09 -14.07
CA ASP A 34 -2.57 4.94 -13.27
C ASP A 34 -1.79 6.21 -12.83
N LYS A 35 -1.80 7.20 -13.71
CA LYS A 35 -1.13 8.49 -13.49
C LYS A 35 -1.79 9.32 -12.40
N GLU A 36 -3.10 9.18 -12.20
CA GLU A 36 -3.82 9.94 -11.18
C GLU A 36 -3.37 9.51 -9.78
N THR A 37 -3.35 8.20 -9.52
CA THR A 37 -2.85 7.68 -8.24
C THR A 37 -1.36 8.01 -8.04
N MET A 38 -0.57 7.97 -9.11
CA MET A 38 0.85 8.35 -9.03
C MET A 38 1.03 9.85 -8.74
N ARG A 39 0.17 10.72 -9.28
CA ARG A 39 0.16 12.16 -8.97
C ARG A 39 -0.12 12.41 -7.49
N GLU A 40 -1.14 11.75 -6.94
CA GLU A 40 -1.45 11.84 -5.51
C GLU A 40 -0.28 11.35 -4.62
N LEU A 41 0.45 10.30 -5.03
CA LEU A 41 1.67 9.86 -4.32
C LEU A 41 2.75 10.96 -4.34
N LEU A 42 2.95 11.59 -5.48
CA LEU A 42 3.96 12.63 -5.66
C LEU A 42 3.61 13.92 -4.93
N GLU A 43 2.33 14.27 -4.79
CA GLU A 43 1.87 15.39 -3.98
C GLU A 43 2.19 15.23 -2.48
N MET A 44 2.30 13.99 -2.00
CA MET A 44 2.74 13.70 -0.63
C MET A 44 4.28 13.73 -0.47
N SER A 45 5.01 13.86 -1.58
CA SER A 45 6.47 13.76 -1.65
C SER A 45 7.14 15.14 -1.71
N PRO A 46 8.46 15.25 -1.52
CA PRO A 46 9.18 16.51 -1.67
C PRO A 46 9.39 16.91 -3.15
N TYR A 47 8.93 16.10 -4.11
CA TYR A 47 9.09 16.42 -5.52
C TYR A 47 8.16 17.57 -5.92
N LYS A 48 8.70 18.56 -6.63
CA LYS A 48 7.96 19.71 -7.14
C LYS A 48 7.53 19.44 -8.58
N PHE A 49 6.26 19.68 -8.86
CA PHE A 49 5.74 19.63 -10.23
C PHE A 49 6.36 20.73 -11.10
N ARG A 50 6.78 20.38 -12.32
CA ARG A 50 7.18 21.30 -13.37
C ARG A 50 6.68 20.77 -14.71
N GLN A 51 5.95 21.61 -15.44
CA GLN A 51 5.66 21.34 -16.84
C GLN A 51 6.88 21.72 -17.68
N GLU A 52 7.38 20.79 -18.49
CA GLU A 52 8.49 21.03 -19.42
C GLU A 52 8.09 20.52 -20.81
N ARG A 53 7.86 21.43 -21.76
CA ARG A 53 7.28 21.10 -23.07
C ARG A 53 5.92 20.38 -22.87
N ASP A 54 5.73 19.21 -23.46
CA ASP A 54 4.57 18.33 -23.28
C ASP A 54 4.75 17.29 -22.15
N LEU A 55 5.83 17.37 -21.37
CA LEU A 55 6.14 16.45 -20.28
C LEU A 55 5.69 17.00 -18.92
N GLU A 56 5.08 16.13 -18.11
CA GLU A 56 4.84 16.34 -16.69
C GLU A 56 6.05 15.83 -15.91
N LEU A 57 6.83 16.73 -15.31
CA LEU A 57 8.02 16.40 -14.53
C LEU A 57 7.78 16.63 -13.04
N TYR A 58 8.37 15.76 -12.23
CA TYR A 58 8.43 15.90 -10.78
C TYR A 58 9.88 15.93 -10.37
N ILE A 59 10.30 17.02 -9.74
CA ILE A 59 11.71 17.35 -9.54
C ILE A 59 12.00 17.40 -8.04
N LYS A 60 12.96 16.58 -7.61
CA LYS A 60 13.58 16.67 -6.29
C LYS A 60 14.96 17.30 -6.47
N GLU A 61 15.14 18.46 -5.86
CA GLU A 61 16.42 19.17 -5.85
C GLU A 61 17.50 18.27 -5.22
N ALA A 62 18.66 18.22 -5.87
CA ALA A 62 19.84 17.53 -5.38
C ALA A 62 21.06 18.49 -5.44
N GLU A 63 22.19 18.03 -4.93
CA GLU A 63 23.42 18.84 -4.86
C GLU A 63 23.97 19.18 -6.25
N GLU A 64 24.64 20.34 -6.35
CA GLU A 64 25.39 20.79 -7.54
C GLU A 64 24.57 20.99 -8.84
N GLY A 65 23.26 21.25 -8.72
CA GLY A 65 22.41 21.55 -9.89
C GLY A 65 22.04 20.32 -10.74
N ILE A 66 22.36 19.11 -10.24
CA ILE A 66 21.90 17.86 -10.82
C ILE A 66 20.62 17.46 -10.09
N GLU A 67 19.50 17.41 -10.80
CA GLU A 67 18.20 17.13 -10.22
C GLU A 67 17.85 15.64 -10.32
N LYS A 68 17.05 15.14 -9.38
CA LYS A 68 16.37 13.85 -9.53
C LYS A 68 14.97 14.09 -10.10
N ILE A 69 14.76 13.67 -11.34
CA ILE A 69 13.57 14.02 -12.12
C ILE A 69 12.79 12.76 -12.46
N LEU A 70 11.56 12.66 -11.95
CA LEU A 70 10.61 11.65 -12.40
C LEU A 70 9.77 12.24 -13.56
N VAL A 71 9.67 11.50 -14.65
CA VAL A 71 8.73 11.80 -15.75
C VAL A 71 7.44 11.04 -15.50
N LEU A 72 6.29 11.74 -15.43
CA LEU A 72 4.97 11.12 -15.27
C LEU A 72 4.42 10.60 -16.62
N ASP A 73 5.08 9.59 -17.16
CA ASP A 73 4.67 8.84 -18.35
C ASP A 73 4.46 7.34 -18.02
N ASN A 74 4.22 6.51 -19.04
CA ASN A 74 4.01 5.08 -18.84
C ASN A 74 5.28 4.34 -18.39
N ASP A 75 6.47 4.93 -18.56
CA ASP A 75 7.73 4.32 -18.17
C ASP A 75 8.15 4.72 -16.75
N LEU A 76 7.55 5.76 -16.16
CA LEU A 76 7.94 6.34 -14.86
C LEU A 76 9.46 6.46 -14.72
N SER A 77 10.12 6.99 -15.73
CA SER A 77 11.58 7.05 -15.72
C SER A 77 12.07 8.09 -14.72
N ILE A 78 13.03 7.72 -13.87
CA ILE A 78 13.76 8.64 -13.01
C ILE A 78 15.10 8.95 -13.67
N TYR A 79 15.38 10.23 -13.88
CA TYR A 79 16.61 10.76 -14.43
C TYR A 79 17.43 11.48 -13.36
N LYS A 80 18.74 11.53 -13.57
CA LYS A 80 19.68 12.36 -12.82
C LYS A 80 20.38 13.31 -13.79
N THR A 81 19.72 14.42 -14.10
CA THR A 81 20.14 15.43 -15.10
C THR A 81 19.30 16.70 -14.91
N THR A 82 19.24 17.62 -15.88
CA THR A 82 18.36 18.81 -15.83
C THR A 82 17.04 18.58 -16.57
N ALA A 83 16.00 19.34 -16.21
CA ALA A 83 14.71 19.31 -16.89
C ALA A 83 14.83 19.54 -18.42
N GLU A 84 15.72 20.43 -18.85
CA GLU A 84 15.95 20.72 -20.27
C GLU A 84 16.57 19.52 -21.01
N ASP A 85 17.50 18.78 -20.38
CA ASP A 85 18.10 17.57 -20.98
C ASP A 85 17.05 16.45 -21.06
N VAL A 86 16.19 16.29 -20.06
CA VAL A 86 15.04 15.36 -20.12
C VAL A 86 14.08 15.74 -21.25
N GLY A 87 13.72 17.02 -21.35
CA GLY A 87 12.85 17.54 -22.40
C GLY A 87 13.43 17.29 -23.80
N MET A 88 14.73 17.51 -23.99
CA MET A 88 15.42 17.23 -25.25
C MET A 88 15.41 15.73 -25.58
N ARG A 89 15.60 14.83 -24.62
CA ARG A 89 15.62 13.39 -24.87
C ARG A 89 14.24 12.80 -25.16
N LYS A 90 13.20 13.25 -24.45
CA LYS A 90 11.86 12.67 -24.50
C LYS A 90 10.90 13.39 -25.44
N SER A 91 11.13 14.68 -25.67
CA SER A 91 10.32 15.51 -26.58
C SER A 91 11.20 16.49 -27.38
N PRO A 92 12.10 15.97 -28.25
CA PRO A 92 13.03 16.80 -29.00
C PRO A 92 12.31 17.71 -30.02
N THR A 93 12.79 18.94 -30.13
CA THR A 93 12.43 19.84 -31.23
C THR A 93 13.12 19.42 -32.53
N ILE A 94 12.56 19.84 -33.67
CA ILE A 94 13.14 19.56 -35.01
C ILE A 94 14.62 19.96 -35.08
N LYS A 95 14.99 21.11 -34.51
CA LYS A 95 16.38 21.60 -34.50
C LYS A 95 17.31 20.68 -33.70
N GLU A 96 16.84 20.15 -32.57
CA GLU A 96 17.61 19.21 -31.75
C GLU A 96 17.79 17.87 -32.47
N MET A 97 16.79 17.40 -33.22
CA MET A 97 16.87 16.17 -34.02
C MET A 97 17.87 16.24 -35.19
N LEU A 98 18.28 17.43 -35.63
CA LEU A 98 19.26 17.60 -36.72
C LEU A 98 20.72 17.56 -36.23
N SER A 99 20.96 17.67 -34.92
CA SER A 99 22.30 17.56 -34.34
C SER A 99 22.64 16.10 -34.07
N ILE A 100 23.65 15.55 -34.78
CA ILE A 100 24.10 14.15 -34.62
C ILE A 100 24.41 13.83 -33.15
N ARG A 101 25.02 14.77 -32.41
CA ARG A 101 25.32 14.60 -30.97
C ARG A 101 24.05 14.45 -30.14
N ASN A 102 23.01 15.22 -30.44
CA ASN A 102 21.74 15.15 -29.70
C ASN A 102 20.96 13.88 -30.06
N VAL A 103 20.99 13.46 -31.33
CA VAL A 103 20.38 12.20 -31.78
C VAL A 103 20.93 11.01 -30.98
N ILE A 104 22.25 10.96 -30.74
CA ILE A 104 22.85 9.92 -29.90
C ILE A 104 22.27 9.93 -28.48
N LYS A 105 22.10 11.11 -27.87
CA LYS A 105 21.50 11.26 -26.53
C LYS A 105 20.01 10.90 -26.47
N ILE A 106 19.25 11.22 -27.52
CA ILE A 106 17.83 10.92 -27.64
C ILE A 106 17.63 9.40 -27.76
N LEU A 107 18.49 8.73 -28.53
CA LEU A 107 18.41 7.28 -28.74
C LEU A 107 18.95 6.45 -27.57
N ASN A 108 19.82 7.03 -26.75
CA ASN A 108 20.43 6.35 -25.61
C ASN A 108 20.46 7.27 -24.38
N ASP A 109 19.64 6.92 -23.40
CA ASP A 109 19.44 7.63 -22.14
C ASP A 109 20.11 6.96 -20.94
N LYS A 110 20.87 5.87 -21.16
CA LYS A 110 21.49 5.08 -20.08
C LYS A 110 22.50 5.85 -19.23
N ASP A 111 23.03 6.96 -19.74
CA ASP A 111 23.95 7.84 -19.03
C ASP A 111 23.25 8.67 -17.95
N VAL A 112 21.94 8.88 -18.07
CA VAL A 112 21.16 9.77 -17.20
C VAL A 112 19.97 9.09 -16.52
N VAL A 113 19.46 7.97 -17.04
CA VAL A 113 18.38 7.22 -16.40
C VAL A 113 18.92 6.43 -15.21
N VAL A 114 18.27 6.59 -14.07
CA VAL A 114 18.54 5.86 -12.82
C VAL A 114 17.67 4.61 -12.74
N SER A 115 16.37 4.74 -12.96
CA SER A 115 15.40 3.64 -12.83
C SER A 115 14.18 3.86 -13.73
N LYS A 116 13.41 2.79 -13.96
CA LYS A 116 12.13 2.84 -14.68
C LYS A 116 11.05 1.99 -13.97
N LYS A 117 9.78 2.29 -14.25
CA LYS A 117 8.60 1.50 -13.87
C LYS A 117 8.55 1.16 -12.37
N GLU A 118 8.45 -0.12 -12.04
CA GLU A 118 8.32 -0.62 -10.67
C GLU A 118 9.47 -0.16 -9.77
N GLU A 119 10.69 -0.10 -10.29
CA GLU A 119 11.86 0.34 -9.53
C GLU A 119 11.76 1.83 -9.15
N SER A 120 11.30 2.66 -10.08
CA SER A 120 11.03 4.08 -9.80
C SER A 120 9.93 4.26 -8.77
N LEU A 121 8.85 3.49 -8.88
CA LEU A 121 7.75 3.55 -7.91
C LEU A 121 8.22 3.14 -6.51
N LYS A 122 8.97 2.04 -6.38
CA LYS A 122 9.56 1.60 -5.10
C LYS A 122 10.49 2.65 -4.53
N THR A 123 11.26 3.33 -5.38
CA THR A 123 12.12 4.43 -4.96
C THR A 123 11.31 5.56 -4.34
N ILE A 124 10.22 6.01 -4.97
CA ILE A 124 9.34 7.06 -4.42
C ILE A 124 8.63 6.59 -3.16
N GLN A 125 8.13 5.35 -3.13
CA GLN A 125 7.47 4.75 -1.98
C GLN A 125 8.40 4.72 -0.76
N ASN A 126 9.63 4.25 -0.93
CA ASN A 126 10.62 4.19 0.14
C ASN A 126 10.96 5.58 0.65
N GLU A 127 11.23 6.55 -0.25
CA GLU A 127 11.50 7.93 0.15
C GLU A 127 10.34 8.55 0.95
N LEU A 128 9.08 8.23 0.58
CA LEU A 128 7.90 8.68 1.32
C LEU A 128 7.82 8.07 2.73
N ILE A 129 8.08 6.76 2.83
CA ILE A 129 8.01 6.03 4.11
C ILE A 129 9.15 6.44 5.05
N GLU A 130 10.36 6.66 4.53
CA GLU A 130 11.53 7.11 5.31
C GLU A 130 11.32 8.47 5.99
N MET A 131 10.43 9.31 5.46
CA MET A 131 10.07 10.59 6.08
C MET A 131 9.03 10.46 7.21
N ILE A 132 8.47 9.27 7.45
CA ILE A 132 7.43 9.04 8.44
C ILE A 132 8.06 8.38 9.67
N ASP A 133 7.81 8.96 10.85
CA ASP A 133 8.15 8.32 12.11
C ASP A 133 7.12 7.21 12.41
N LEU A 134 7.57 5.96 12.30
CA LEU A 134 6.78 4.75 12.55
C LEU A 134 7.14 4.11 13.89
N SER A 135 7.95 4.76 14.73
CA SER A 135 8.22 4.28 16.08
C SER A 135 6.95 4.35 16.93
N PHE A 136 6.77 3.37 17.82
CA PHE A 136 5.62 3.30 18.70
C PHE A 136 5.98 2.70 20.05
N ASN A 137 5.14 2.98 21.03
CA ASN A 137 5.19 2.45 22.38
C ASN A 137 3.87 1.76 22.74
N LYS A 138 3.77 1.24 23.97
CA LYS A 138 2.57 0.51 24.42
C LYS A 138 1.32 1.37 24.46
N SER A 139 1.43 2.63 24.87
CA SER A 139 0.31 3.58 24.96
C SER A 139 -0.30 3.84 23.57
N ASP A 140 0.53 3.85 22.52
CA ASP A 140 0.03 4.04 21.16
C ASP A 140 -0.87 2.87 20.72
N ILE A 141 -0.56 1.64 21.15
CA ILE A 141 -1.38 0.46 20.84
C ILE A 141 -2.67 0.43 21.69
N GLU A 142 -2.59 0.87 22.94
CA GLU A 142 -3.75 1.05 23.82
C GLU A 142 -4.72 2.10 23.26
N GLU A 143 -4.21 3.17 22.65
CA GLU A 143 -5.03 4.18 21.97
C GLU A 143 -5.80 3.58 20.78
N ILE A 144 -5.15 2.73 19.96
CA ILE A 144 -5.82 2.07 18.82
C ILE A 144 -6.92 1.10 19.31
N GLU A 145 -6.68 0.35 20.38
CA GLU A 145 -7.71 -0.51 20.99
C GLU A 145 -8.91 0.33 21.45
N LYS A 146 -8.65 1.41 22.21
CA LYS A 146 -9.70 2.28 22.72
C LYS A 146 -10.52 2.91 21.59
N ASP A 147 -9.85 3.43 20.56
CA ASP A 147 -10.51 3.98 19.38
C ASP A 147 -11.38 2.92 18.66
N GLY A 148 -10.88 1.69 18.55
CA GLY A 148 -11.63 0.58 17.97
C GLY A 148 -12.90 0.23 18.76
N LEU A 149 -12.81 0.24 20.10
CA LEU A 149 -13.96 0.04 20.98
C LEU A 149 -14.98 1.18 20.86
N ASP A 150 -14.52 2.43 20.94
CA ASP A 150 -15.37 3.62 20.89
C ASP A 150 -16.11 3.72 19.53
N THR A 151 -15.44 3.41 18.42
CA THR A 151 -16.03 3.44 17.07
C THR A 151 -17.02 2.29 16.87
N LEU A 152 -16.72 1.09 17.38
CA LEU A 152 -17.64 -0.03 17.37
C LEU A 152 -18.93 0.29 18.15
N GLU A 153 -18.81 0.87 19.35
CA GLU A 153 -19.97 1.28 20.16
C GLU A 153 -20.82 2.35 19.46
N LYS A 154 -20.19 3.28 18.74
CA LYS A 154 -20.86 4.36 18.00
C LYS A 154 -21.40 3.97 16.62
N TRP A 155 -21.20 2.71 16.20
CA TRP A 155 -21.55 2.23 14.85
C TRP A 155 -20.85 3.02 13.73
N ASP A 156 -19.66 3.56 14.04
CA ASP A 156 -18.79 4.20 13.06
C ASP A 156 -18.02 3.14 12.28
N THR A 157 -18.61 2.70 11.17
CA THR A 157 -18.04 1.65 10.33
C THR A 157 -16.67 2.04 9.79
N ASP A 158 -16.48 3.29 9.38
CA ASP A 158 -15.20 3.74 8.83
C ASP A 158 -14.12 3.76 9.93
N GLY A 159 -14.47 4.21 11.14
CA GLY A 159 -13.59 4.18 12.30
C GLY A 159 -13.16 2.76 12.70
N VAL A 160 -14.08 1.78 12.67
CA VAL A 160 -13.74 0.37 12.93
C VAL A 160 -12.78 -0.17 11.86
N ILE A 161 -13.05 0.12 10.59
CA ILE A 161 -12.20 -0.31 9.47
C ILE A 161 -10.80 0.29 9.56
N GLU A 162 -10.70 1.54 9.99
CA GLU A 162 -9.44 2.22 10.22
C GLU A 162 -8.63 1.49 11.30
N CYS A 163 -9.22 1.22 12.46
CA CYS A 163 -8.57 0.53 13.57
C CYS A 163 -8.16 -0.91 13.17
N LEU A 164 -9.01 -1.63 12.44
CA LEU A 164 -8.66 -2.95 11.92
C LEU A 164 -7.55 -2.90 10.88
N SER A 165 -7.47 -1.84 10.07
CA SER A 165 -6.37 -1.65 9.12
C SER A 165 -5.04 -1.43 9.84
N LEU A 166 -5.05 -0.68 10.95
CA LEU A 166 -3.87 -0.47 11.80
C LEU A 166 -3.38 -1.78 12.42
N PHE A 167 -4.27 -2.53 13.07
CA PHE A 167 -3.92 -3.84 13.63
C PHE A 167 -3.48 -4.84 12.55
N ALA A 168 -4.13 -4.84 11.39
CA ALA A 168 -3.76 -5.72 10.30
C ALA A 168 -2.32 -5.44 9.84
N GLU A 169 -1.96 -4.18 9.72
CA GLU A 169 -0.61 -3.81 9.30
C GLU A 169 0.44 -4.15 10.38
N LEU A 170 0.16 -3.88 11.66
CA LEU A 170 1.04 -4.23 12.78
C LEU A 170 1.27 -5.74 12.95
N LEU A 171 0.24 -6.55 12.65
CA LEU A 171 0.28 -8.00 12.76
C LEU A 171 0.62 -8.71 11.43
N ASP A 172 0.84 -7.94 10.35
CA ASP A 172 0.99 -8.46 8.99
C ASP A 172 -0.19 -9.32 8.50
N TYR A 173 -1.41 -9.03 8.99
CA TYR A 173 -2.63 -9.68 8.52
C TYR A 173 -3.00 -9.21 7.11
N LYS A 174 -3.52 -10.14 6.32
CA LYS A 174 -3.89 -9.95 4.92
C LYS A 174 -5.35 -10.28 4.69
N SER A 175 -5.87 -9.89 3.53
CA SER A 175 -7.17 -10.33 3.06
C SER A 175 -7.20 -11.84 2.84
N PRO A 176 -8.35 -12.49 3.06
CA PRO A 176 -8.47 -13.93 2.94
C PRO A 176 -8.25 -14.43 1.50
N PRO A 177 -7.83 -15.70 1.33
CA PRO A 177 -7.95 -16.42 0.08
C PRO A 177 -9.38 -16.39 -0.47
N LYS A 178 -9.55 -16.57 -1.79
CA LYS A 178 -10.86 -16.47 -2.47
C LYS A 178 -11.95 -17.35 -1.83
N ALA A 179 -11.58 -18.56 -1.38
CA ALA A 179 -12.51 -19.51 -0.76
C ALA A 179 -13.04 -19.07 0.62
N MET A 180 -12.37 -18.11 1.27
CA MET A 180 -12.69 -17.61 2.62
C MET A 180 -13.25 -16.18 2.58
N LYS A 181 -13.59 -15.66 1.38
CA LYS A 181 -14.22 -14.33 1.25
C LYS A 181 -15.69 -14.41 1.64
N ILE A 182 -16.12 -13.46 2.46
CA ILE A 182 -17.49 -13.34 2.93
C ILE A 182 -18.04 -11.98 2.49
N VAL A 183 -19.19 -11.99 1.81
CA VAL A 183 -19.84 -10.78 1.31
C VAL A 183 -20.29 -9.90 2.48
N ASN A 184 -20.16 -8.57 2.35
CA ASN A 184 -20.49 -7.58 3.39
C ASN A 184 -19.72 -7.76 4.71
N HIS A 185 -18.56 -8.41 4.63
CA HIS A 185 -17.66 -8.57 5.77
C HIS A 185 -16.25 -8.16 5.38
N ILE A 186 -15.55 -7.58 6.34
CA ILE A 186 -14.11 -7.41 6.29
C ILE A 186 -13.51 -8.56 7.06
N VAL A 187 -12.65 -9.29 6.35
CA VAL A 187 -11.96 -10.46 6.90
C VAL A 187 -10.46 -10.20 6.78
N ILE A 188 -9.75 -10.35 7.88
CA ILE A 188 -8.29 -10.21 7.96
C ILE A 188 -7.71 -11.33 8.82
N GLY A 189 -6.49 -11.77 8.52
CA GLY A 189 -5.78 -12.77 9.31
C GLY A 189 -4.37 -13.00 8.79
N SER A 190 -3.53 -13.69 9.56
CA SER A 190 -2.19 -14.06 9.09
C SER A 190 -2.29 -15.10 7.98
N LEU A 191 -1.43 -15.00 6.97
CA LEU A 191 -1.37 -15.93 5.86
C LEU A 191 -0.02 -16.63 5.85
N THR A 192 -0.02 -17.93 6.09
CA THR A 192 1.19 -18.77 6.06
C THR A 192 1.04 -19.89 5.03
N LYS A 193 2.14 -20.32 4.44
CA LYS A 193 2.16 -21.42 3.47
C LYS A 193 2.95 -22.58 4.05
N LYS A 194 2.32 -23.75 4.16
CA LYS A 194 3.01 -24.99 4.58
C LYS A 194 3.97 -25.46 3.49
N GLU A 195 4.91 -26.34 3.88
CA GLU A 195 5.78 -27.05 2.93
C GLU A 195 5.01 -27.82 1.86
N SER A 196 3.83 -28.35 2.22
CA SER A 196 2.90 -29.01 1.29
C SER A 196 2.29 -28.09 0.22
N GLY A 197 2.49 -26.78 0.34
CA GLY A 197 1.89 -25.77 -0.52
C GLY A 197 0.50 -25.30 -0.08
N GLU A 198 -0.10 -25.93 0.94
CA GLU A 198 -1.37 -25.52 1.53
C GLU A 198 -1.24 -24.14 2.19
N ILE A 199 -2.22 -23.26 1.94
CA ILE A 199 -2.31 -21.96 2.58
C ILE A 199 -3.09 -22.12 3.89
N MET A 200 -2.53 -21.63 4.98
CA MET A 200 -3.17 -21.49 6.27
C MET A 200 -3.51 -20.03 6.52
N PHE A 201 -4.69 -19.77 7.04
CA PHE A 201 -5.18 -18.43 7.30
C PHE A 201 -5.72 -18.33 8.72
N GLY A 202 -5.13 -17.47 9.55
CA GLY A 202 -5.61 -17.20 10.90
C GLY A 202 -4.51 -16.63 11.81
N PRO A 203 -4.81 -16.24 13.06
CA PRO A 203 -6.15 -15.97 13.60
C PRO A 203 -6.98 -15.09 12.67
N VAL A 204 -8.30 -15.32 12.60
CA VAL A 204 -9.20 -14.68 11.64
C VAL A 204 -10.10 -13.69 12.36
N VAL A 205 -10.01 -12.42 11.99
CA VAL A 205 -10.97 -11.38 12.41
C VAL A 205 -12.02 -11.21 11.31
N ILE A 206 -13.28 -11.15 11.73
CA ILE A 206 -14.44 -10.99 10.85
C ILE A 206 -15.26 -9.83 11.38
N TYR A 207 -15.38 -8.76 10.60
CA TYR A 207 -16.21 -7.60 10.91
C TYR A 207 -17.35 -7.48 9.90
N SER A 208 -18.59 -7.42 10.39
CA SER A 208 -19.78 -7.23 9.57
C SER A 208 -20.04 -5.75 9.35
N THR A 209 -19.87 -5.26 8.12
CA THR A 209 -20.10 -3.84 7.79
C THR A 209 -21.58 -3.48 7.72
N THR A 210 -22.47 -4.48 7.72
CA THR A 210 -23.93 -4.26 7.70
C THR A 210 -24.53 -4.24 9.10
N ASN A 211 -24.05 -5.12 9.98
CA ASN A 211 -24.66 -5.35 11.30
C ASN A 211 -23.80 -4.84 12.46
N ASN A 212 -22.59 -4.31 12.17
CA ASN A 212 -21.68 -3.73 13.14
C ASN A 212 -21.31 -4.67 14.31
N TYR A 213 -21.06 -5.95 14.03
CA TYR A 213 -20.42 -6.87 14.98
C TYR A 213 -19.06 -7.32 14.47
N ILE A 214 -18.19 -7.63 15.42
CA ILE A 214 -16.86 -8.16 15.18
C ILE A 214 -16.69 -9.50 15.91
N LYS A 215 -16.04 -10.45 15.24
CA LYS A 215 -15.77 -11.80 15.74
C LYS A 215 -14.34 -12.19 15.45
N LEU A 216 -13.76 -13.07 16.26
CA LEU A 216 -12.44 -13.62 16.05
C LEU A 216 -12.41 -15.13 16.26
N ILE A 217 -11.78 -15.82 15.30
CA ILE A 217 -11.41 -17.22 15.37
C ILE A 217 -9.90 -17.26 15.63
N ASP A 218 -9.48 -17.79 16.76
CA ASP A 218 -8.08 -17.80 17.23
C ASP A 218 -7.22 -18.89 16.58
N GLN A 219 -7.83 -19.71 15.72
CA GLN A 219 -7.17 -20.81 15.03
C GLN A 219 -6.83 -20.46 13.58
N HIS A 220 -5.87 -21.21 13.03
CA HIS A 220 -5.57 -21.20 11.60
C HIS A 220 -6.47 -22.19 10.85
N ILE A 221 -7.04 -21.72 9.74
CA ILE A 221 -7.90 -22.47 8.83
C ILE A 221 -7.12 -22.80 7.57
N GLY A 222 -7.10 -24.08 7.19
CA GLY A 222 -6.47 -24.53 5.95
C GLY A 222 -7.33 -24.20 4.74
N SER A 223 -6.71 -23.80 3.63
CA SER A 223 -7.41 -23.51 2.37
C SER A 223 -8.13 -24.70 1.76
N LEU A 224 -7.79 -25.92 2.20
CA LEU A 224 -8.39 -27.17 1.76
C LEU A 224 -9.35 -27.77 2.79
N ASP A 225 -9.43 -27.19 3.98
CA ASP A 225 -10.27 -27.64 5.09
C ASP A 225 -11.69 -27.08 4.93
N LYS A 226 -12.51 -27.77 4.15
CA LYS A 226 -13.88 -27.34 3.84
C LYS A 226 -14.76 -27.21 5.08
N GLU A 227 -14.59 -28.10 6.05
CA GLU A 227 -15.39 -28.08 7.28
C GLU A 227 -15.09 -26.83 8.10
N LYS A 228 -13.81 -26.49 8.29
CA LYS A 228 -13.45 -25.26 9.00
C LYS A 228 -13.79 -23.98 8.23
N ILE A 229 -13.74 -24.02 6.89
CA ILE A 229 -14.22 -22.89 6.07
C ILE A 229 -15.73 -22.72 6.26
N GLU A 230 -16.51 -23.79 6.23
CA GLU A 230 -17.96 -23.72 6.46
C GLU A 230 -18.28 -23.21 7.88
N LEU A 231 -17.56 -23.71 8.89
CA LEU A 231 -17.62 -23.20 10.27
C LEU A 231 -17.35 -21.69 10.33
N MET A 232 -16.29 -21.21 9.68
CA MET A 232 -15.97 -19.78 9.62
C MET A 232 -17.12 -18.97 9.00
N HIS A 233 -17.73 -19.47 7.92
CA HIS A 233 -18.90 -18.83 7.31
C HIS A 233 -20.11 -18.84 8.26
N ASN A 234 -20.36 -19.93 8.98
CA ASN A 234 -21.44 -20.02 9.98
C ASN A 234 -21.24 -19.03 11.13
N ILE A 235 -20.02 -18.92 11.65
CA ILE A 235 -19.64 -17.94 12.66
C ILE A 235 -19.90 -16.52 12.14
N ALA A 236 -19.45 -16.23 10.92
CA ALA A 236 -19.60 -14.93 10.30
C ALA A 236 -21.06 -14.52 10.16
N VAL A 237 -21.98 -15.44 9.85
CA VAL A 237 -23.42 -15.13 9.72
C VAL A 237 -24.21 -15.29 11.03
N GLY A 238 -23.54 -15.61 12.14
CA GLY A 238 -24.15 -15.74 13.47
C GLY A 238 -24.91 -17.05 13.71
N LYS A 239 -24.68 -18.10 12.89
CA LYS A 239 -25.21 -19.45 13.14
C LYS A 239 -24.43 -20.19 14.22
N GLU A 240 -23.18 -19.80 14.45
CA GLU A 240 -22.28 -20.36 15.44
C GLU A 240 -21.57 -19.23 16.21
N GLU A 241 -21.18 -19.53 17.45
CA GLU A 241 -20.46 -18.59 18.32
C GLU A 241 -18.97 -18.57 17.98
N ALA A 242 -18.36 -17.38 18.02
CA ALA A 242 -16.91 -17.27 17.90
C ALA A 242 -16.23 -17.40 19.28
N PRO A 243 -14.97 -17.85 19.33
CA PRO A 243 -14.16 -17.81 20.56
C PRO A 243 -14.10 -16.43 21.21
N PHE A 244 -14.06 -15.36 20.40
CA PHE A 244 -14.09 -13.98 20.88
C PHE A 244 -15.05 -13.14 20.04
N GLU A 245 -15.81 -12.27 20.70
CA GLU A 245 -16.77 -11.36 20.06
C GLU A 245 -16.68 -9.95 20.66
N GLY A 246 -17.05 -8.94 19.87
CA GLY A 246 -17.16 -7.56 20.31
C GLY A 246 -15.85 -7.00 20.89
N PRO A 247 -15.87 -6.36 22.07
CA PRO A 247 -14.69 -5.75 22.68
C PRO A 247 -13.49 -6.68 22.85
N LEU A 248 -13.73 -7.96 23.10
CA LEU A 248 -12.66 -8.94 23.32
C LEU A 248 -11.77 -9.14 22.09
N VAL A 249 -12.28 -8.83 20.88
CA VAL A 249 -11.49 -8.91 19.66
C VAL A 249 -10.38 -7.85 19.65
N PHE A 250 -10.68 -6.60 20.03
CA PHE A 250 -9.66 -5.54 20.07
C PHE A 250 -8.64 -5.80 21.18
N GLN A 251 -9.09 -6.32 22.33
CA GLN A 251 -8.19 -6.73 23.40
C GLN A 251 -7.21 -7.81 22.91
N TYR A 252 -7.71 -8.84 22.22
CA TYR A 252 -6.87 -9.88 21.64
C TYR A 252 -5.83 -9.28 20.67
N LEU A 253 -6.26 -8.41 19.75
CA LEU A 253 -5.37 -7.81 18.76
C LEU A 253 -4.28 -6.95 19.39
N LYS A 254 -4.61 -6.14 20.41
CA LYS A 254 -3.63 -5.40 21.20
C LYS A 254 -2.61 -6.35 21.83
N GLU A 255 -3.08 -7.39 22.52
CA GLU A 255 -2.19 -8.32 23.21
C GLU A 255 -1.23 -9.02 22.24
N GLU A 256 -1.69 -9.42 21.07
CA GLU A 256 -0.84 -10.00 20.02
C GLU A 256 0.21 -9.01 19.49
N VAL A 257 -0.16 -7.74 19.29
CA VAL A 257 0.81 -6.70 18.89
C VAL A 257 1.87 -6.53 19.98
N LEU A 258 1.44 -6.45 21.24
CA LEU A 258 2.36 -6.26 22.36
C LEU A 258 3.32 -7.43 22.51
N LYS A 259 2.83 -8.68 22.43
CA LYS A 259 3.66 -9.90 22.49
C LYS A 259 4.70 -9.98 21.37
N ARG A 260 4.42 -9.43 20.19
CA ARG A 260 5.32 -9.47 19.04
C ARG A 260 6.44 -8.44 19.11
N ASN A 261 6.22 -7.32 19.79
CA ASN A 261 7.07 -6.12 19.68
C ASN A 261 7.70 -5.68 21.01
N PHE A 262 7.32 -6.26 22.15
CA PHE A 262 7.84 -5.95 23.49
C PHE A 262 8.10 -7.22 24.31
#